data_AF-A0A3R9ZKN4-F1
#
_entry.id   AF-A0A3R9ZKN4-F1
#
_cell.length_a   1.000
_cell.length_b   1.000
_cell.length_c   1.000
_cell.angle_alpha   90.00
_cell.angle_beta   90.00
_cell.angle_gamma   90.00
#
_symmetry.space_group_name_H-M   'P 1'
#
loop_
_entity.id
_entity.type
_entity.pdbx_description
1 polymer ?
#
loop_
_entity_poly.entity_id
_entity_poly.type
_entity_poly.pdbx_seq_one_letter_code
_entity_poly.pdbx_strand_id
1 'polypeptide(L)'
;FSHPSAKTSSVIAKVEYCNDGYLRSGNVDYSLDVFGNAAAMDVFKFLSLALTENLTVLDGFEKQDQELKKLIAHAELDFDNLSSEFLKIKATDDSIKTDHLVKQVYFPVGEAQYHLLSILTPSGLITRLKQSVDVMRFSEETKQAKESRKKNEHHEVGYSDIFDLTVTGYGGTQPQNVSVLNSQNAGRAYLLPSCPPVLEKRTIRLPKTDFFAQ
;
A
#
# COMPACT_ATOMS: atom_id res chain seq x y z
N PHE A 1 9.17 1.80 6.45
CA PHE A 1 8.82 1.83 7.88
C PHE A 1 9.27 0.56 8.61
N SER A 2 10.53 0.53 9.06
CA SER A 2 11.02 -0.44 10.07
C SER A 2 11.26 0.27 11.40
N HIS A 3 12.00 1.36 11.38
CA HIS A 3 12.21 2.26 12.50
C HIS A 3 12.08 3.71 12.01
N PRO A 4 11.41 4.64 12.74
CA PRO A 4 11.19 6.01 12.29
C PRO A 4 12.48 6.81 12.00
N SER A 5 13.56 6.49 12.72
CA SER A 5 14.85 7.17 12.57
C SER A 5 15.78 6.56 11.51
N ALA A 6 15.37 5.49 10.84
CA ALA A 6 16.19 4.82 9.83
C ALA A 6 16.37 5.72 8.60
N LYS A 7 17.60 5.92 8.16
CA LYS A 7 17.93 6.72 6.97
C LYS A 7 18.28 5.79 5.82
N THR A 8 17.28 5.43 5.03
CA THR A 8 17.46 4.63 3.81
C THR A 8 17.14 5.43 2.57
N SER A 9 17.68 4.99 1.44
CA SER A 9 17.23 5.48 0.14
C SER A 9 15.77 5.10 -0.09
N SER A 10 14.97 6.08 -0.53
CA SER A 10 13.62 5.83 -1.01
C SER A 10 13.69 5.11 -2.34
N VAL A 11 12.85 4.09 -2.56
CA VAL A 11 12.86 3.29 -3.79
C VAL A 11 11.47 3.31 -4.40
N ILE A 12 11.39 3.70 -5.67
CA ILE A 12 10.19 3.50 -6.49
C ILE A 12 10.39 2.18 -7.24
N ALA A 13 9.70 1.13 -6.78
CA ALA A 13 9.80 -0.19 -7.38
C ALA A 13 9.08 -0.24 -8.74
N LYS A 14 9.86 -0.23 -9.84
CA LYS A 14 9.37 -0.46 -11.20
C LYS A 14 9.43 -1.95 -11.51
N VAL A 15 8.38 -2.67 -11.15
CA VAL A 15 8.27 -4.11 -11.40
C VAL A 15 7.22 -4.34 -12.47
N GLU A 16 7.51 -5.20 -13.45
CA GLU A 16 6.55 -5.55 -14.48
C GLU A 16 5.39 -6.37 -13.91
N TYR A 17 4.20 -6.13 -14.47
CA TYR A 17 3.04 -6.96 -14.18
C TYR A 17 3.28 -8.38 -14.71
N CYS A 18 3.07 -9.38 -13.86
CA CYS A 18 3.02 -10.77 -14.29
C CYS A 18 1.98 -11.54 -13.47
N ASN A 19 1.22 -12.42 -14.13
CA ASN A 19 0.12 -13.20 -13.54
C ASN A 19 0.60 -14.62 -13.18
N ASP A 20 1.49 -14.70 -12.20
CA ASP A 20 2.11 -15.95 -11.71
C ASP A 20 1.56 -16.37 -10.33
N GLY A 21 0.46 -15.75 -9.88
CA GLY A 21 -0.16 -16.01 -8.58
C GLY A 21 0.43 -15.21 -7.41
N TYR A 22 1.45 -14.38 -7.63
CA TYR A 22 2.00 -13.51 -6.59
C TYR A 22 1.43 -12.08 -6.64
N LEU A 23 1.24 -11.48 -5.47
CA LEU A 23 0.93 -10.06 -5.33
C LEU A 23 2.22 -9.29 -5.01
N ARG A 24 2.57 -8.32 -5.86
CA ARG A 24 3.77 -7.47 -5.74
C ARG A 24 3.44 -6.05 -6.21
N SER A 25 4.35 -5.11 -5.96
CA SER A 25 4.19 -3.69 -6.32
C SER A 25 3.87 -3.45 -7.81
N GLY A 26 4.31 -4.32 -8.71
CA GLY A 26 3.99 -4.24 -10.15
C GLY A 26 2.59 -4.73 -10.54
N ASN A 27 1.84 -5.34 -9.61
CA ASN A 27 0.52 -5.91 -9.88
C ASN A 27 -0.63 -5.05 -9.33
N VAL A 28 -0.33 -3.91 -8.72
CA VAL A 28 -1.32 -3.10 -8.02
C VAL A 28 -1.12 -1.64 -8.37
N ASP A 29 -2.20 -0.99 -8.79
CA ASP A 29 -2.20 0.44 -9.01
C ASP A 29 -2.43 1.20 -7.69
N TYR A 30 -1.53 2.13 -7.39
CA TYR A 30 -1.58 3.01 -6.23
C TYR A 30 -0.75 4.27 -6.48
N SER A 31 -1.11 5.36 -5.79
CA SER A 31 -0.37 6.63 -5.86
C SER A 31 1.02 6.50 -5.22
N LEU A 32 1.97 7.29 -5.73
CA LEU A 32 3.30 7.37 -5.16
C LEU A 32 3.23 7.90 -3.73
N ASP A 33 4.03 7.31 -2.85
CA ASP A 33 4.20 7.82 -1.49
C ASP A 33 5.41 8.75 -1.44
N VAL A 34 5.25 9.87 -0.74
CA VAL A 34 6.31 10.85 -0.56
C VAL A 34 6.67 10.96 0.91
N PHE A 35 7.97 10.94 1.14
CA PHE A 35 8.60 11.14 2.44
C PHE A 35 9.62 12.27 2.30
N GLY A 36 9.57 13.25 3.19
CA GLY A 36 10.43 14.42 3.13
C GLY A 36 10.06 15.50 4.15
N ASN A 37 10.71 16.65 4.05
CA ASN A 37 10.36 17.82 4.85
C ASN A 37 8.98 18.38 4.42
N ALA A 38 8.41 19.27 5.24
CA ALA A 38 7.09 19.86 4.96
C ALA A 38 7.03 20.56 3.59
N ALA A 39 8.12 21.21 3.17
CA ALA A 39 8.19 21.86 1.85
C ALA A 39 8.03 20.85 0.70
N ALA A 40 8.68 19.69 0.77
CA ALA A 40 8.52 18.62 -0.23
C ALA A 40 7.09 18.05 -0.26
N MET A 41 6.43 17.99 0.90
CA MET A 41 5.04 17.55 0.98
C MET A 41 4.08 18.51 0.29
N ASP A 42 4.27 19.82 0.44
CA ASP A 42 3.39 20.82 -0.18
C ASP A 42 3.58 20.86 -1.70
N VAL A 43 4.81 20.70 -2.19
CA VAL A 43 5.09 20.50 -3.62
C VAL A 43 4.40 19.25 -4.15
N PHE A 44 4.48 18.13 -3.43
CA PHE A 44 3.83 16.89 -3.85
C PHE A 44 2.30 17.00 -3.86
N LYS A 45 1.70 17.69 -2.88
CA LYS A 45 0.26 17.94 -2.87
C LYS A 45 -0.18 18.70 -4.11
N PHE A 46 0.56 19.73 -4.51
CA PHE A 46 0.31 20.46 -5.75
C PHE A 46 0.40 19.54 -6.98
N LEU A 47 1.46 18.74 -7.08
CA LEU A 47 1.65 17.81 -8.19
C LEU A 47 0.60 16.68 -8.23
N SER A 48 -0.01 16.35 -7.10
CA SER A 48 -1.07 15.35 -6.97
C SER A 48 -2.47 15.89 -7.30
N LEU A 49 -2.63 17.19 -7.57
CA LEU A 49 -3.93 17.76 -7.93
C LEU A 49 -4.41 17.16 -9.26
N ALA A 50 -5.71 16.89 -9.35
CA ALA A 50 -6.35 16.46 -10.58
C ALA A 50 -6.34 17.62 -11.58
N LEU A 51 -5.69 17.42 -12.73
CA LEU A 51 -5.74 18.31 -13.88
C LEU A 51 -7.00 18.01 -14.72
N THR A 52 -7.28 16.72 -14.93
CA THR A 52 -8.50 16.20 -15.55
C THR A 52 -9.01 14.99 -14.76
N GLU A 53 -10.12 14.37 -15.16
CA GLU A 53 -10.66 13.18 -14.48
C GLU A 53 -9.63 12.03 -14.34
N ASN A 54 -8.66 11.93 -15.25
CA ASN A 54 -7.71 10.82 -15.32
C ASN A 54 -6.23 11.24 -15.27
N LEU A 55 -5.94 12.53 -15.07
CA LEU A 55 -4.55 13.04 -15.08
C LEU A 55 -4.32 13.93 -13.87
N THR A 56 -3.22 13.69 -13.16
CA THR A 56 -2.69 14.63 -12.18
C THR A 56 -1.82 15.69 -12.87
N VAL A 57 -1.54 16.79 -12.17
CA VAL A 57 -0.55 17.79 -12.61
C VAL A 57 0.81 17.14 -12.89
N LEU A 58 1.22 16.17 -12.05
CA LEU A 58 2.43 15.38 -12.26
C LEU A 58 2.41 14.61 -13.58
N ASP A 59 1.31 13.90 -13.85
CA ASP A 59 1.13 13.18 -15.13
C ASP A 59 1.11 14.14 -16.31
N GLY A 60 0.57 15.34 -16.12
CA GLY A 60 0.58 16.42 -17.11
C GLY A 60 2.00 16.87 -17.45
N PHE A 61 2.88 17.02 -16.45
CA PHE A 61 4.30 17.32 -16.70
C PHE A 61 5.01 16.15 -17.41
N GLU A 62 4.75 14.91 -17.01
CA GLU A 62 5.36 13.71 -17.63
C GLU A 62 4.95 13.51 -19.08
N LYS A 63 3.66 13.68 -19.37
CA LYS A 63 3.09 13.49 -20.72
C LYS A 63 3.20 14.73 -21.58
N GLN A 64 3.78 15.81 -21.06
CA GLN A 64 3.87 17.12 -21.71
C GLN A 64 2.49 17.62 -22.21
N ASP A 65 1.50 17.54 -21.32
CA ASP A 65 0.11 17.85 -21.62
C ASP A 65 -0.08 19.28 -22.15
N GLN A 66 -0.91 19.42 -23.18
CA GLN A 66 -1.10 20.69 -23.88
C GLN A 66 -1.96 21.70 -23.09
N GLU A 67 -2.90 21.23 -22.27
CA GLU A 67 -3.70 22.11 -21.44
C GLU A 67 -2.87 22.68 -20.29
N LEU A 68 -2.06 21.84 -19.65
CA LEU A 68 -1.10 22.28 -18.63
C LEU A 68 -0.10 23.28 -19.20
N LYS A 69 0.44 23.03 -20.41
CA LYS A 69 1.32 23.97 -21.11
C LYS A 69 0.65 25.33 -21.32
N LYS A 70 -0.60 25.36 -21.77
CA LYS A 70 -1.35 26.61 -21.97
C LYS A 70 -1.58 27.35 -20.66
N LEU A 71 -1.95 26.64 -19.59
CA LEU A 71 -2.15 27.22 -18.25
C LEU A 71 -0.87 27.89 -17.72
N ILE A 72 0.26 27.18 -17.83
CA ILE A 72 1.56 27.67 -17.37
C ILE A 72 2.03 28.86 -18.24
N ALA A 73 1.86 28.79 -19.55
CA ALA A 73 2.19 29.89 -20.46
C ALA A 73 1.32 31.14 -20.20
N HIS A 74 0.03 30.95 -19.87
CA HIS A 74 -0.86 32.07 -19.51
C HIS A 74 -0.45 32.75 -18.19
N ALA A 75 0.19 32.01 -17.30
CA ALA A 75 0.77 32.54 -16.07
C ALA A 75 2.17 33.18 -16.27
N GLU A 76 2.63 33.32 -17.51
CA GLU A 76 3.96 33.85 -17.87
C GLU A 76 5.13 33.04 -17.27
N LEU A 77 4.93 31.73 -17.10
CA LEU A 77 5.93 30.81 -16.55
C LEU A 77 6.54 29.91 -17.63
N ASP A 78 7.77 29.45 -17.39
CA ASP A 78 8.48 28.51 -18.28
C ASP A 78 8.10 27.06 -17.96
N PHE A 79 7.36 26.44 -18.87
CA PHE A 79 6.94 25.04 -18.74
C PHE A 79 8.11 24.07 -18.71
N ASP A 80 9.12 24.25 -19.56
CA ASP A 80 10.20 23.28 -19.71
C ASP A 80 11.09 23.27 -18.48
N ASN A 81 11.38 24.46 -17.94
CA ASN A 81 12.11 24.61 -16.68
C ASN A 81 11.31 23.98 -15.51
N LEU A 82 10.04 24.34 -15.36
CA LEU A 82 9.19 23.77 -14.29
C LEU A 82 9.05 22.26 -14.39
N SER A 83 8.85 21.72 -15.60
CA SER A 83 8.80 20.28 -15.84
C SER A 83 10.11 19.61 -15.39
N SER A 84 11.26 20.17 -15.78
CA SER A 84 12.55 19.63 -15.39
C SER A 84 12.79 19.62 -13.88
N GLU A 85 12.34 20.64 -13.15
CA GLU A 85 12.51 20.75 -11.71
C GLU A 85 11.50 19.88 -10.95
N PHE A 86 10.22 19.88 -11.34
CA PHE A 86 9.20 19.09 -10.66
C PHE A 86 9.38 17.59 -10.86
N LEU A 87 9.86 17.14 -12.02
CA LEU A 87 10.10 15.72 -12.28
C LEU A 87 11.26 15.13 -11.45
N LYS A 88 12.14 15.97 -10.89
CA LYS A 88 13.19 15.51 -9.96
C LYS A 88 12.61 14.85 -8.71
N ILE A 89 11.35 15.10 -8.35
CA ILE A 89 10.70 14.44 -7.21
C ILE A 89 10.59 12.92 -7.37
N LYS A 90 10.57 12.42 -8.62
CA LYS A 90 10.61 10.97 -8.94
C LYS A 90 12.02 10.45 -9.15
N ALA A 91 13.01 11.33 -9.30
CA ALA A 91 14.40 10.91 -9.44
C ALA A 91 14.84 10.28 -8.12
N THR A 92 15.21 9.01 -8.19
CA THR A 92 15.80 8.32 -7.05
C THR A 92 17.22 8.86 -6.91
N ASP A 93 17.59 9.36 -5.72
CA ASP A 93 18.99 9.71 -5.43
C ASP A 93 19.84 8.46 -5.72
N ASP A 94 20.81 8.57 -6.64
CA ASP A 94 21.65 7.45 -7.09
C ASP A 94 22.48 6.83 -5.93
N SER A 95 22.53 7.50 -4.78
CA SER A 95 23.16 6.95 -3.60
C SER A 95 22.30 5.86 -2.95
N ILE A 96 22.61 4.59 -3.24
CA ILE A 96 22.03 3.42 -2.56
C ILE A 96 22.60 3.35 -1.14
N LYS A 97 21.74 3.62 -0.15
CA LYS A 97 22.07 3.63 1.28
C LYS A 97 21.06 2.81 2.05
N THR A 98 21.58 1.98 2.95
CA THR A 98 20.79 1.25 3.94
C THR A 98 21.22 1.67 5.34
N ASP A 99 20.42 1.30 6.35
CA ASP A 99 20.63 1.68 7.74
C ASP A 99 20.59 0.42 8.61
N HIS A 100 21.40 0.39 9.68
CA HIS A 100 21.39 -0.68 10.69
C HIS A 100 20.04 -0.85 11.40
N LEU A 101 19.18 0.18 11.39
CA LEU A 101 17.83 0.13 11.97
C LEU A 101 16.79 -0.50 11.04
N VAL A 102 17.16 -0.85 9.80
CA VAL A 102 16.30 -1.60 8.88
C VAL A 102 16.57 -3.08 9.03
N LYS A 103 15.52 -3.90 8.84
CA LYS A 103 15.66 -5.35 8.86
C LYS A 103 16.48 -5.80 7.65
N GLN A 104 17.61 -6.45 7.92
CA GLN A 104 18.49 -7.02 6.92
C GLN A 104 18.52 -8.54 7.06
N VAL A 105 18.37 -9.26 5.96
CA VAL A 105 18.26 -10.73 5.96
C VAL A 105 19.20 -11.31 4.91
N TYR A 106 20.00 -12.31 5.29
CA TYR A 106 20.79 -13.08 4.33
C TYR A 106 19.90 -14.06 3.57
N PHE A 107 20.02 -14.06 2.24
CA PHE A 107 19.32 -14.96 1.35
C PHE A 107 20.33 -15.80 0.55
N PRO A 108 20.30 -17.14 0.65
CA PRO A 108 21.23 -18.00 -0.07
C PRO A 108 20.98 -17.96 -1.57
N VAL A 109 22.04 -17.84 -2.36
CA VAL A 109 21.98 -17.87 -3.84
C VAL A 109 22.84 -18.98 -4.46
N GLY A 110 23.61 -19.68 -3.63
CA GLY A 110 24.50 -20.78 -4.03
C GLY A 110 25.20 -21.38 -2.82
N GLU A 111 26.12 -22.31 -3.07
CA GLU A 111 26.95 -22.89 -2.01
C GLU A 111 27.83 -21.82 -1.37
N ALA A 112 27.62 -21.58 -0.06
CA ALA A 112 28.30 -20.52 0.70
C ALA A 112 28.18 -19.10 0.11
N GLN A 113 27.19 -18.84 -0.77
CA GLN A 113 26.94 -17.55 -1.39
C GLN A 113 25.61 -16.97 -0.90
N TYR A 114 25.64 -15.70 -0.49
CA TYR A 114 24.48 -15.02 0.07
C TYR A 114 24.34 -13.60 -0.46
N HIS A 115 23.11 -13.17 -0.67
CA HIS A 115 22.76 -11.75 -0.80
C HIS A 115 22.24 -11.24 0.52
N LEU A 116 22.66 -10.03 0.91
CA LEU A 116 22.06 -9.32 2.04
C LEU A 116 20.90 -8.45 1.53
N LEU A 117 19.68 -8.77 1.96
CA LEU A 117 18.47 -8.08 1.56
C LEU A 117 18.02 -7.10 2.65
N SER A 118 17.98 -5.81 2.31
CA SER A 118 17.34 -4.80 3.17
C SER A 118 15.85 -4.72 2.86
N ILE A 119 15.02 -5.07 3.83
CA ILE A 119 13.57 -5.17 3.64
C ILE A 119 12.93 -3.79 3.85
N LEU A 120 12.33 -3.26 2.78
CA LEU A 120 11.57 -2.01 2.80
C LEU A 120 10.07 -2.27 2.93
N THR A 121 9.35 -1.32 3.51
CA THR A 121 7.89 -1.40 3.67
C THR A 121 7.21 -0.83 2.43
N PRO A 122 6.34 -1.59 1.74
CA PRO A 122 5.65 -1.11 0.55
C PRO A 122 4.42 -0.28 0.95
N SER A 123 4.60 1.02 1.22
CA SER A 123 3.52 1.89 1.73
C SER A 123 2.32 2.01 0.80
N GLY A 124 2.55 2.04 -0.52
CA GLY A 124 1.48 2.05 -1.52
C GLY A 124 0.59 0.81 -1.47
N LEU A 125 1.17 -0.39 -1.42
CA LEU A 125 0.43 -1.65 -1.29
C LEU A 125 -0.39 -1.72 0.00
N ILE A 126 0.22 -1.30 1.11
CA ILE A 126 -0.45 -1.28 2.42
C ILE A 126 -1.67 -0.34 2.39
N THR A 127 -1.50 0.84 1.80
CA THR A 127 -2.57 1.82 1.64
C THR A 127 -3.70 1.29 0.78
N ARG A 128 -3.36 0.70 -0.37
CA ARG A 128 -4.35 0.14 -1.30
C ARG A 128 -5.12 -1.02 -0.68
N LEU A 129 -4.46 -1.88 0.08
CA LEU A 129 -5.11 -2.96 0.84
C LEU A 129 -6.10 -2.39 1.84
N LYS A 130 -5.69 -1.39 2.63
CA LYS A 130 -6.56 -0.74 3.61
C LYS A 130 -7.81 -0.15 2.95
N GLN A 131 -7.65 0.58 1.85
CA GLN A 131 -8.75 1.16 1.08
C GLN A 131 -9.71 0.08 0.57
N SER A 132 -9.20 -1.02 -0.01
CA SER A 132 -10.04 -2.15 -0.45
C SER A 132 -10.88 -2.73 0.68
N VAL A 133 -10.26 -2.94 1.85
CA VAL A 133 -10.95 -3.49 3.02
C VAL A 133 -11.98 -2.50 3.57
N ASP A 134 -11.66 -1.20 3.62
CA ASP A 134 -12.60 -0.19 4.09
C ASP A 134 -13.82 -0.09 3.18
N VAL A 135 -13.63 -0.08 1.85
CA VAL A 135 -14.73 -0.10 0.87
C VAL A 135 -15.57 -1.37 1.08
N MET A 136 -14.93 -2.54 1.17
CA MET A 136 -15.62 -3.80 1.39
C MET A 136 -16.48 -3.82 2.67
N ARG A 137 -16.08 -3.11 3.73
CA ARG A 137 -16.75 -3.17 5.04
C ARG A 137 -17.72 -2.03 5.31
N PHE A 138 -17.44 -0.85 4.73
CA PHE A 138 -18.06 0.42 5.10
C PHE A 138 -18.62 1.22 3.91
N SER A 139 -18.62 0.68 2.70
CA SER A 139 -19.35 1.32 1.59
C SER A 139 -20.84 1.41 1.88
N GLU A 140 -21.52 2.36 1.23
CA GLU A 140 -22.97 2.53 1.40
C GLU A 140 -23.75 1.30 0.93
N GLU A 141 -23.32 0.67 -0.16
CA GLU A 141 -23.91 -0.57 -0.68
C GLU A 141 -23.76 -1.70 0.35
N THR A 142 -22.59 -1.81 0.98
CA THR A 142 -22.34 -2.80 2.04
C THR A 142 -23.22 -2.56 3.26
N LYS A 143 -23.43 -1.30 3.66
CA LYS A 143 -24.31 -0.94 4.77
C LYS A 143 -25.76 -1.33 4.46
N GLN A 144 -26.25 -1.00 3.27
CA GLN A 144 -27.60 -1.36 2.82
C GLN A 144 -27.79 -2.88 2.81
N ALA A 145 -26.84 -3.64 2.25
CA ALA A 145 -26.89 -5.10 2.26
C ALA A 145 -26.87 -5.71 3.68
N LYS A 146 -26.09 -5.13 4.60
CA LYS A 146 -26.10 -5.51 6.03
C LYS A 146 -27.46 -5.21 6.68
N GLU A 147 -28.10 -4.10 6.34
CA GLU A 147 -29.43 -3.74 6.84
C GLU A 147 -30.53 -4.67 6.32
N SER A 148 -30.55 -4.99 5.02
CA SER A 148 -31.48 -5.96 4.43
C SER A 148 -31.32 -7.32 5.10
N ARG A 149 -30.08 -7.79 5.30
CA ARG A 149 -29.83 -9.03 6.06
C ARG A 149 -30.40 -8.97 7.47
N LYS A 150 -30.25 -7.84 8.18
CA LYS A 150 -30.80 -7.64 9.53
C LYS A 150 -32.34 -7.69 9.55
N LYS A 151 -32.99 -7.24 8.47
CA LYS A 151 -34.45 -7.28 8.28
C LYS A 151 -34.94 -8.62 7.71
N ASN A 152 -34.06 -9.58 7.42
CA ASN A 152 -34.35 -10.80 6.68
C ASN A 152 -34.92 -10.56 5.27
N GLU A 153 -34.53 -9.45 4.65
CA GLU A 153 -34.88 -9.09 3.27
C GLU A 153 -33.76 -9.55 2.32
N HIS A 154 -34.15 -9.99 1.11
CA HIS A 154 -33.18 -10.35 0.07
C HIS A 154 -32.52 -9.09 -0.50
N HIS A 155 -31.21 -9.15 -0.68
CA HIS A 155 -30.43 -8.13 -1.39
C HIS A 155 -29.69 -8.82 -2.54
N GLU A 156 -29.84 -8.31 -3.76
CA GLU A 156 -29.39 -8.96 -5.00
C GLU A 156 -27.88 -9.27 -5.01
N VAL A 157 -27.06 -8.31 -4.58
CA VAL A 157 -25.59 -8.43 -4.59
C VAL A 157 -25.01 -9.08 -3.32
N GLY A 158 -25.64 -8.88 -2.16
CA GLY A 158 -25.08 -9.24 -0.85
C GLY A 158 -23.90 -8.35 -0.42
N TYR A 159 -23.08 -8.85 0.51
CA TYR A 159 -21.86 -8.19 0.97
C TYR A 159 -20.78 -9.19 1.40
N SER A 160 -19.53 -8.74 1.46
CA SER A 160 -18.38 -9.50 1.96
C SER A 160 -17.81 -8.85 3.23
N ASP A 161 -17.13 -9.62 4.07
CA ASP A 161 -16.43 -9.10 5.24
C ASP A 161 -15.17 -9.95 5.50
N ILE A 162 -14.17 -9.35 6.14
CA ILE A 162 -12.95 -10.03 6.56
C ILE A 162 -12.87 -9.91 8.08
N PHE A 163 -12.91 -11.07 8.74
CA PHE A 163 -12.83 -11.17 10.19
C PHE A 163 -11.37 -11.22 10.67
N ASP A 164 -11.16 -10.98 11.96
CA ASP A 164 -9.87 -11.12 12.64
C ASP A 164 -8.73 -10.28 12.04
N LEU A 165 -9.07 -9.13 11.47
CA LEU A 165 -8.10 -8.15 11.00
C LEU A 165 -7.29 -7.58 12.17
N THR A 166 -5.98 -7.59 12.02
CA THR A 166 -5.07 -6.93 12.96
C THR A 166 -4.71 -5.54 12.45
N VAL A 167 -4.78 -4.53 13.31
CA VAL A 167 -4.40 -3.16 12.97
C VAL A 167 -3.00 -2.87 13.51
N THR A 168 -2.11 -2.40 12.64
CA THR A 168 -0.77 -1.92 13.01
C THR A 168 -0.69 -0.41 12.87
N GLY A 169 -0.01 0.23 13.83
CA GLY A 169 0.19 1.68 13.87
C GLY A 169 1.61 2.07 13.49
N TYR A 170 1.78 3.02 12.58
CA TYR A 170 3.08 3.60 12.21
C TYR A 170 3.15 5.08 12.62
N GLY A 171 4.23 5.45 13.33
CA GLY A 171 4.50 6.83 13.74
C GLY A 171 4.05 7.22 15.14
N GLY A 172 3.47 6.29 15.91
CA GLY A 172 3.05 6.56 17.29
C GLY A 172 2.08 7.74 17.37
N THR A 173 2.44 8.76 18.15
CA THR A 173 1.65 9.99 18.31
C THR A 173 1.81 10.99 17.16
N GLN A 174 2.76 10.78 16.26
CA GLN A 174 3.07 11.67 15.12
C GLN A 174 3.11 10.89 13.80
N PRO A 175 1.99 10.31 13.35
CA PRO A 175 1.91 9.59 12.07
C PRO A 175 2.18 10.46 10.84
N GLN A 176 2.11 11.78 11.01
CA GLN A 176 2.35 12.80 9.98
C GLN A 176 3.79 12.78 9.44
N ASN A 177 4.75 12.41 10.30
CA ASN A 177 6.19 12.50 10.01
C ASN A 177 6.73 11.25 9.30
N VAL A 178 5.84 10.32 8.98
CA VAL A 178 6.14 8.98 8.50
C VAL A 178 6.12 9.02 6.97
N SER A 179 4.97 9.30 6.36
CA SER A 179 4.83 9.61 4.93
C SER A 179 3.45 10.19 4.65
N VAL A 180 3.25 10.71 3.42
CA VAL A 180 1.96 11.27 3.00
C VAL A 180 0.85 10.22 3.03
N LEU A 181 1.06 9.04 2.44
CA LEU A 181 0.05 7.97 2.43
C LEU A 181 -0.23 7.44 3.84
N ASN A 182 0.80 7.36 4.69
CA ASN A 182 0.61 6.98 6.08
C ASN A 182 -0.28 7.98 6.82
N SER A 183 -0.07 9.27 6.59
CA SER A 183 -0.87 10.34 7.20
C SER A 183 -2.33 10.26 6.77
N GLN A 184 -2.58 10.03 5.47
CA GLN A 184 -3.93 9.84 4.93
C GLN A 184 -4.64 8.62 5.55
N ASN A 185 -3.90 7.57 5.87
CA ASN A 185 -4.41 6.39 6.57
C ASN A 185 -4.46 6.54 8.10
N ALA A 186 -4.26 7.75 8.64
CA ALA A 186 -4.15 8.01 10.07
C ALA A 186 -3.12 7.13 10.80
N GLY A 187 -2.05 6.76 10.10
CA GLY A 187 -0.99 5.88 10.60
C GLY A 187 -1.40 4.42 10.77
N ARG A 188 -2.54 3.99 10.22
CA ARG A 188 -3.08 2.63 10.43
C ARG A 188 -2.93 1.78 9.18
N ALA A 189 -2.52 0.54 9.38
CA ALA A 189 -2.45 -0.49 8.36
C ALA A 189 -3.15 -1.76 8.83
N TYR A 190 -3.79 -2.46 7.90
CA TYR A 190 -4.41 -3.76 8.17
C TYR A 190 -3.47 -4.91 7.81
N LEU A 191 -3.44 -5.92 8.66
CA LEU A 191 -2.84 -7.22 8.39
C LEU A 191 -3.95 -8.25 8.25
N LEU A 192 -3.87 -9.03 7.16
CA LEU A 192 -4.79 -10.14 6.93
C LEU A 192 -4.41 -11.32 7.84
N PRO A 193 -5.40 -12.07 8.36
CA PRO A 193 -5.12 -13.25 9.17
C PRO A 193 -4.43 -14.32 8.32
N SER A 194 -3.29 -14.81 8.81
CA SER A 194 -2.55 -15.93 8.23
C SER A 194 -2.23 -16.95 9.33
N CYS A 195 -3.26 -17.25 10.13
CA CYS A 195 -3.15 -18.22 11.22
C CYS A 195 -3.51 -19.62 10.69
N PRO A 196 -2.78 -20.67 11.11
CA PRO A 196 -3.18 -22.04 10.81
C PRO A 196 -4.54 -22.35 11.48
N PRO A 197 -5.31 -23.32 10.95
CA PRO A 197 -6.53 -23.74 11.60
C PRO A 197 -6.22 -24.27 13.01
N VAL A 198 -7.05 -23.89 13.98
CA VAL A 198 -6.95 -24.44 15.34
C VAL A 198 -7.48 -25.86 15.31
N LEU A 199 -6.57 -26.84 15.30
CA LEU A 199 -6.93 -28.25 15.36
C LEU A 199 -7.15 -28.65 16.82
N GLU A 200 -8.38 -29.00 17.17
CA GLU A 200 -8.64 -29.63 18.46
C GLU A 200 -7.88 -30.96 18.53
N LYS A 201 -7.10 -31.14 19.60
CA LYS A 201 -6.42 -32.40 19.87
C LYS A 201 -7.48 -33.44 20.24
N ARG A 202 -8.03 -34.11 19.23
CA ARG A 202 -8.95 -35.23 19.45
C ARG A 202 -8.16 -36.37 20.06
N THR A 203 -8.53 -36.77 21.28
CA THR A 203 -8.10 -38.06 21.82
C THR A 203 -8.66 -39.13 20.89
N ILE A 204 -7.80 -39.74 20.08
CA ILE A 204 -8.19 -40.84 19.20
C ILE A 204 -8.68 -41.98 20.11
N ARG A 205 -10.00 -42.14 20.20
CA ARG A 205 -10.62 -43.28 20.87
C ARG A 205 -10.89 -44.33 19.82
N LEU A 206 -10.01 -45.31 19.72
CA LEU A 206 -10.27 -46.48 18.89
C LEU A 206 -11.46 -47.26 19.50
N PRO A 207 -12.42 -47.70 18.67
CA PRO A 207 -13.49 -48.55 19.16
C PRO A 207 -12.90 -49.82 19.78
N LYS A 208 -13.34 -50.14 20.99
CA LYS A 208 -12.91 -51.36 21.71
C LYS A 208 -13.87 -52.54 21.52
N THR A 209 -15.01 -52.28 20.91
CA THR A 209 -16.07 -53.23 20.63
C THR A 209 -16.52 -53.03 19.19
N ASP A 210 -17.02 -54.10 18.57
CA ASP A 210 -17.66 -54.01 17.26
C ASP A 210 -18.82 -53.01 17.33
N PHE A 211 -18.89 -52.10 16.37
CA PHE A 211 -19.94 -51.09 16.25
C PHE A 211 -21.33 -51.72 16.08
N PHE A 212 -21.39 -52.96 15.55
CA PHE A 212 -22.63 -53.69 15.30
C PHE A 212 -22.99 -54.74 16.37
N ALA A 213 -22.15 -54.94 17.38
CA ALA A 213 -22.48 -55.79 18.51
C ALA A 213 -23.18 -54.94 19.59
N GLN A 214 -24.52 -54.82 19.49
CA GLN A 214 -25.37 -54.39 20.61
C GLN A 214 -25.62 -55.53 21.59
#